data_AF-A0A177HQT6-F1
#
_entry.id   AF-A0A177HQT6-F1
#
_cell.length_a   1.000
_cell.length_b   1.000
_cell.length_c   1.000
_cell.angle_alpha   90.00
_cell.angle_beta   90.00
_cell.angle_gamma   90.00
#
_symmetry.space_group_name_H-M   'P 1'
#
loop_
_entity.id
_entity.type
_entity.pdbx_description
1 polymer ?
#
loop_
_entity_poly.entity_id
_entity_poly.type
_entity_poly.pdbx_seq_one_letter_code
_entity_poly.pdbx_strand_id
1 'polypeptide(L)' 'MTSHRAPKPAAAPVHPLERTVTAALVLAVIAALAWIGGMIYTLMSW' A
#
# COMPACT_ATOMS: atom_id res chain seq x y z
N MET A 1 13.27 -28.70 -36.62
CA MET A 1 13.66 -27.41 -36.03
C MET A 1 12.57 -26.38 -36.29
N THR A 2 11.59 -26.32 -35.40
CA THR A 2 10.66 -25.19 -35.30
C THR A 2 10.72 -24.79 -33.84
N SER A 3 11.60 -23.84 -33.54
CA SER A 3 11.67 -23.29 -32.19
C SER A 3 10.36 -22.53 -31.96
N HIS A 4 9.44 -23.18 -31.25
CA HIS A 4 8.18 -22.60 -30.80
C HIS A 4 8.53 -21.46 -29.85
N ARG A 5 8.50 -20.23 -30.38
CA ARG A 5 8.72 -19.03 -29.58
C ARG A 5 7.51 -18.88 -28.65
N ALA A 6 7.68 -19.28 -27.39
CA ALA A 6 6.70 -19.02 -26.35
C ALA A 6 6.42 -17.50 -26.30
N PRO A 7 5.17 -17.07 -26.10
CA PRO A 7 4.89 -15.66 -25.85
C PRO A 7 5.72 -15.26 -24.62
N LYS A 8 6.59 -14.26 -24.79
CA LYS A 8 7.24 -13.59 -23.66
C LYS A 8 6.13 -13.22 -22.67
N PRO A 9 6.24 -13.48 -21.36
CA PRO A 9 5.24 -13.00 -20.42
C PRO A 9 5.26 -11.47 -20.57
N ALA A 10 4.24 -10.91 -21.21
CA ALA A 10 3.92 -9.51 -21.00
C ALA A 10 3.79 -9.41 -19.49
N ALA A 11 4.63 -8.60 -18.85
CA ALA A 11 4.52 -8.36 -17.42
C ALA A 11 3.03 -8.07 -17.19
N ALA A 12 2.34 -9.03 -16.56
CA ALA A 12 0.95 -8.83 -16.21
C ALA A 12 0.92 -7.50 -15.46
N PRO A 13 -0.11 -6.65 -15.62
CA PRO A 13 -0.26 -5.52 -14.73
C PRO A 13 -0.44 -6.12 -13.33
N VAL A 14 0.66 -6.24 -12.58
CA VAL A 14 0.72 -6.90 -11.29
C VAL A 14 -0.07 -6.02 -10.34
N HIS A 15 -1.37 -6.32 -10.26
CA HIS A 15 -2.32 -6.02 -9.19
C HIS A 15 -2.40 -4.55 -8.73
N PRO A 16 -2.90 -3.62 -9.58
CA PRO A 16 -3.20 -2.25 -9.14
C PRO A 16 -4.14 -2.21 -7.93
N LEU A 17 -5.00 -3.21 -7.76
CA LEU A 17 -5.88 -3.35 -6.60
C LEU A 17 -5.10 -3.64 -5.30
N GLU A 18 -4.16 -4.59 -5.31
CA GLU A 18 -3.36 -4.91 -4.12
C GLU A 18 -2.56 -3.69 -3.66
N ARG A 19 -1.93 -2.97 -4.59
CA ARG A 19 -1.21 -1.73 -4.28
C ARG A 19 -2.12 -0.66 -3.69
N THR A 20 -3.36 -0.56 -4.17
CA THR A 20 -4.34 0.40 -3.65
C THR A 20 -4.74 0.04 -2.22
N VAL A 21 -4.98 -1.26 -1.93
CA VAL A 21 -5.30 -1.74 -0.58
C VAL A 21 -4.14 -1.49 0.37
N THR A 22 -2.90 -1.78 -0.04
CA THR A 22 -1.72 -1.50 0.78
C THR A 22 -1.57 -0.01 1.05
N ALA A 23 -1.75 0.85 0.03
CA ALA A 23 -1.68 2.30 0.21
C ALA A 23 -2.76 2.81 1.18
N ALA A 24 -4.00 2.34 1.05
CA ALA A 24 -5.09 2.69 1.95
C ALA A 24 -4.82 2.23 3.39
N LEU A 25 -4.27 1.03 3.57
CA LEU A 25 -3.89 0.50 4.87
C LEU A 25 -2.79 1.35 5.52
N VAL A 26 -1.75 1.71 4.77
CA VAL A 26 -0.69 2.59 5.25
C VAL A 26 -1.23 3.96 5.67
N LEU A 27 -2.12 4.56 4.86
CA LEU A 27 -2.75 5.83 5.20
C LEU A 27 -3.60 5.73 6.46
N ALA A 28 -4.36 4.65 6.63
CA ALA A 28 -5.15 4.41 7.83
C ALA A 28 -4.27 4.30 9.09
N VAL A 29 -3.13 3.60 8.99
CA VAL A 29 -2.16 3.51 10.07
C VAL A 29 -1.59 4.88 10.44
N ILE A 30 -1.19 5.69 9.44
CA ILE A 30 -0.67 7.04 9.68
C ILE A 30 -1.74 7.92 10.35
N ALA A 31 -2.98 7.87 9.89
CA ALA A 31 -4.08 8.62 10.48
C ALA A 31 -4.34 8.22 11.94
N ALA A 32 -4.31 6.93 12.26
CA ALA A 32 -4.47 6.43 13.62
C ALA A 32 -3.32 6.89 14.53
N LEU A 33 -2.08 6.83 14.05
CA LEU A 33 -0.91 7.33 14.79
C LEU A 33 -0.98 8.83 15.04
N ALA A 34 -1.39 9.61 14.03
CA ALA A 34 -1.58 11.04 14.17
C ALA A 34 -2.68 11.38 15.19
N TRP A 35 -3.78 10.65 15.18
CA TRP A 35 -4.86 10.80 16.17
C TRP A 35 -4.39 10.51 17.59
N ILE A 36 -3.73 9.37 17.81
CA ILE A 36 -3.20 8.98 19.12
C ILE A 36 -2.16 10.01 19.60
N GLY A 37 -1.24 10.40 18.72
CA GLY A 37 -0.24 11.43 19.02
C GLY A 37 -0.89 12.77 19.40
N GLY A 38 -1.93 13.19 18.68
CA GLY A 38 -2.69 14.40 19.00
C GLY A 38 -3.41 14.32 20.35
N MET A 39 -4.00 13.17 20.67
CA MET A 39 -4.64 12.94 21.97
C MET A 39 -3.62 13.03 23.11
N ILE A 40 -2.47 12.36 22.96
CA ILE A 40 -1.38 12.39 23.93
C ILE A 40 -0.81 13.80 24.09
N TYR A 41 -0.61 14.53 22.99
CA TYR A 41 -0.17 15.92 23.02
C TYR A 41 -1.16 16.78 23.81
N THR A 42 -2.46 16.63 23.54
CA THR A 42 -3.51 17.37 24.26
C THR A 42 -3.45 17.08 25.76
N LEU A 43 -3.28 15.81 26.14
CA LEU A 43 -3.17 15.39 27.54
C LEU A 43 -1.90 15.89 28.24
N MET A 44 -0.76 15.94 27.54
CA MET A 44 0.49 16.49 28.09
C MET A 44 0.54 18.03 28.09
N SER A 45 -0.28 18.68 27.25
CA SER A 45 -0.34 20.14 27.15
C SER A 45 -1.22 20.82 28.20
N TRP A 46 -1.82 20.03 29.12
CA TRP A 46 -2.66 20.48 30.22
C TRP A 46 -1.94 20.29 31.56
#